data_AF-A0A5C0DY67-F1
#
_entry.id   AF-A0A5C0DY67-F1
#
_cell.length_a   1.000
_cell.length_b   1.000
_cell.length_c   1.000
_cell.angle_alpha   90.00
_cell.angle_beta   90.00
_cell.angle_gamma   90.00
#
_symmetry.space_group_name_H-M   'P 1'
#
loop_
_entity.id
_entity.type
_entity.pdbx_description
1 polymer ?
#
loop_
_entity_poly.entity_id
_entity_poly.type
_entity_poly.pdbx_seq_one_letter_code
_entity_poly.pdbx_strand_id
1 'polypeptide(L)'
;MAKHSDYRMGSIWIVTFDPSVGTEIQKTRPALIISGTLFNNQRSKVTVLPFTSAKPNNPRISPAVVEVPISAQNGLSVGGMWVITNMQKIQAMFT
;
A
#
# COMPACT_ATOMS: atom_id res chain seq x y z
N MET A 1 11.79 7.46 14.18
CA MET A 1 10.33 7.43 13.96
C MET A 1 9.97 8.48 12.93
N ALA A 2 9.37 8.07 11.82
CA ALA A 2 8.89 8.98 10.78
C ALA A 2 7.81 9.91 11.36
N LYS A 3 7.90 11.20 11.06
CA LYS A 3 6.93 12.19 11.51
C LYS A 3 5.67 12.07 10.67
N HIS A 4 4.54 12.51 11.21
CA HIS A 4 3.26 12.44 10.50
C HIS A 4 3.30 13.11 9.11
N SER A 5 4.14 14.14 8.98
CA SER A 5 4.45 14.89 7.74
C SER A 5 5.05 14.06 6.61
N ASP A 6 5.58 12.88 6.92
CA ASP A 6 6.31 12.02 5.99
C ASP A 6 5.34 11.08 5.25
N TYR A 7 4.13 10.89 5.79
CA TYR A 7 3.04 10.09 5.19
C TYR A 7 2.30 10.87 4.11
N ARG A 8 3.01 11.16 3.01
CA ARG A 8 2.48 11.94 1.89
C ARG A 8 1.65 11.07 0.94
N MET A 9 0.58 11.63 0.37
CA MET A 9 -0.20 10.93 -0.65
C MET A 9 0.70 10.65 -1.85
N GLY A 10 0.67 9.42 -2.36
CA GLY A 10 1.54 8.97 -3.45
C GLY A 10 2.90 8.42 -3.00
N SER A 11 3.22 8.43 -1.69
CA SER A 11 4.45 7.81 -1.18
C SER A 11 4.26 6.33 -0.88
N ILE A 12 5.32 5.55 -1.11
CA ILE A 12 5.37 4.11 -0.87
C ILE A 12 6.08 3.85 0.46
N TRP A 13 5.45 3.06 1.32
CA TRP A 13 5.96 2.72 2.64
C TRP A 13 5.88 1.21 2.88
N ILE A 14 6.82 0.67 3.65
CA ILE A 14 6.70 -0.69 4.19
C ILE A 14 5.69 -0.65 5.33
N VAL A 15 4.65 -1.48 5.22
CA VAL A 15 3.57 -1.55 6.20
C VAL A 15 3.38 -2.97 6.67
N THR A 16 3.26 -3.15 7.97
CA THR A 16 2.88 -4.43 8.59
C THR A 16 1.36 -4.47 8.70
N PHE A 17 0.76 -5.46 8.06
CA PHE A 17 -0.70 -5.64 8.05
C PHE A 17 -1.19 -6.60 9.14
N ASP A 18 -0.29 -7.09 10.00
CA ASP A 18 -0.63 -7.96 11.14
C ASP A 18 -0.97 -7.17 12.41
N PRO A 19 -1.98 -7.60 13.18
CA PRO A 19 -2.93 -8.67 12.88
C PRO A 19 -4.05 -8.19 11.93
N SER A 20 -4.39 -8.97 10.91
CA SER A 20 -5.58 -8.76 10.07
C SER A 20 -6.63 -9.86 10.32
N VAL A 21 -7.90 -9.57 10.02
CA VAL A 21 -9.01 -10.49 10.29
C VAL A 21 -9.41 -11.24 9.02
N GLY A 22 -9.56 -12.56 9.11
CA GLY A 22 -10.06 -13.37 8.00
C GLY A 22 -9.03 -13.62 6.91
N THR A 23 -9.38 -13.30 5.65
CA THR A 23 -8.53 -13.52 4.45
C THR A 23 -7.72 -12.28 4.05
N GLU A 24 -7.73 -11.25 4.90
CA GLU A 24 -6.94 -10.05 4.70
C GLU A 24 -5.43 -10.34 4.75
N ILE A 25 -4.63 -9.48 4.11
CA ILE A 25 -3.18 -9.70 4.00
C ILE A 25 -2.54 -9.63 5.40
N GLN A 26 -1.80 -10.66 5.78
CA GLN A 26 -1.09 -10.82 7.07
C GLN A 26 0.44 -10.80 6.87
N LYS A 27 0.94 -9.83 6.10
CA LYS A 27 2.35 -9.78 5.71
C LYS A 27 2.85 -8.34 5.70
N THR A 28 4.08 -8.12 6.14
CA THR A 28 4.78 -6.85 5.93
C THR A 28 5.10 -6.69 4.45
N ARG A 29 4.50 -5.69 3.80
CA ARG A 29 4.63 -5.45 2.37
C ARG A 29 4.67 -3.95 2.07
N PRO A 30 5.28 -3.55 0.94
CA PRO A 30 5.14 -2.19 0.49
C PRO A 30 3.66 -1.87 0.23
N ALA A 31 3.27 -0.63 0.52
CA ALA A 31 1.95 -0.10 0.29
C ALA A 31 2.01 1.39 -0.08
N LEU A 32 1.04 1.86 -0.86
CA LEU A 32 0.91 3.27 -1.23
C LEU A 32 -0.08 3.98 -0.37
N ILE A 33 0.31 5.16 0.05
CA ILE A 33 -0.58 6.07 0.75
C ILE A 33 -1.50 6.74 -0.27
N ILE A 34 -2.79 6.45 -0.17
CA ILE A 34 -3.84 7.08 -0.98
C ILE A 34 -4.68 8.10 -0.20
N SER A 35 -4.58 8.09 1.13
CA SER A 35 -5.19 9.14 1.95
C SER A 35 -4.42 10.45 1.84
N GLY A 36 -5.17 11.56 1.78
CA GLY A 36 -4.60 12.90 1.66
C GLY A 36 -3.68 13.26 2.83
N THR A 37 -2.56 13.92 2.55
CA THR A 37 -1.52 14.25 3.54
C THR A 37 -2.05 15.08 4.71
N LEU A 38 -2.96 16.02 4.46
CA LEU A 38 -3.61 16.80 5.52
C LEU A 38 -4.41 15.91 6.48
N PHE A 39 -5.12 14.92 5.93
CA PHE A 39 -5.90 13.97 6.72
C PHE A 39 -4.99 13.04 7.52
N ASN A 40 -3.88 12.61 6.92
CA ASN A 40 -2.87 11.82 7.62
C ASN A 40 -2.37 12.64 8.80
N ASN A 41 -1.88 13.87 8.62
CA ASN A 41 -1.33 14.68 9.71
C ASN A 41 -2.26 14.89 10.92
N GLN A 42 -3.57 14.88 10.71
CA GLN A 42 -4.57 15.10 11.75
C GLN A 42 -5.09 13.80 12.38
N ARG A 43 -4.84 12.64 11.77
CA ARG A 43 -5.46 11.38 12.18
C ARG A 43 -4.44 10.25 12.26
N SER A 44 -4.56 9.45 13.32
CA SER A 44 -3.70 8.29 13.57
C SER A 44 -3.89 7.11 12.59
N LYS A 45 -4.71 7.27 11.54
CA LYS A 45 -5.04 6.20 10.58
C LYS A 45 -4.79 6.68 9.16
N VAL A 46 -4.06 5.87 8.41
CA VAL A 46 -3.70 6.12 7.01
C VAL A 46 -4.36 5.04 6.15
N THR A 47 -4.92 5.45 5.01
CA THR A 47 -5.49 4.50 4.05
C THR A 47 -4.41 4.16 3.03
N VAL A 48 -4.15 2.86 2.89
CA VAL A 48 -3.09 2.39 1.99
C VAL A 48 -3.60 1.31 1.02
N LEU A 49 -2.91 1.21 -0.12
CA LEU A 49 -3.06 0.13 -1.08
C LEU A 49 -1.84 -0.79 -1.02
N PRO A 50 -1.98 -2.07 -0.65
CA PRO A 50 -0.86 -3.01 -0.65
C PRO A 50 -0.40 -3.35 -2.07
N PHE A 51 0.91 -3.52 -2.24
CA PHE A 51 1.46 -4.14 -3.44
C PHE A 51 1.40 -5.66 -3.37
N THR A 52 1.11 -6.29 -4.50
CA THR A 52 1.23 -7.74 -4.67
C THR A 52 2.06 -8.08 -5.90
N SER A 53 2.87 -9.13 -5.76
CA SER A 53 3.61 -9.73 -6.88
C SER A 53 2.81 -10.87 -7.55
N ALA A 54 1.64 -11.22 -7.00
CA ALA A 54 0.78 -12.24 -7.58
C ALA A 54 0.15 -11.71 -8.87
N LYS A 55 0.49 -12.33 -10.00
CA LYS A 55 -0.19 -12.08 -11.26
C LYS A 55 -1.62 -12.63 -11.16
N PRO A 56 -2.65 -11.87 -11.53
CA PRO A 56 -3.98 -12.42 -11.69
C PRO A 56 -3.90 -13.61 -12.67
N ASN A 57 -4.47 -14.76 -12.31
CA ASN A 57 -4.56 -15.93 -13.21
C ASN A 57 -5.42 -15.67 -14.46
N ASN A 58 -5.93 -14.46 -14.64
CA ASN A 58 -6.73 -14.04 -15.77
C ASN A 58 -5.91 -13.04 -16.62
N PRO A 59 -5.70 -13.30 -17.93
CA PRO A 59 -4.99 -12.39 -18.82
C PRO A 59 -5.71 -11.04 -19.01
N ARG A 60 -6.99 -10.92 -18.58
CA ARG A 60 -7.64 -9.62 -18.42
C ARG A 60 -7.25 -9.03 -17.07
N ILE A 61 -6.38 -8.03 -17.12
CA ILE A 61 -6.16 -7.13 -15.98
C ILE A 61 -7.53 -6.54 -15.62
N SER A 62 -8.06 -6.92 -14.46
CA SER A 62 -9.29 -6.30 -13.95
C SER A 62 -9.08 -4.79 -13.87
N PRO A 63 -10.10 -3.95 -14.08
CA PRO A 63 -9.97 -2.49 -13.93
C PRO A 63 -9.52 -2.06 -12.52
N ALA A 64 -9.64 -2.98 -11.56
CA ALA A 64 -9.14 -2.84 -10.22
C ALA A 64 -7.68 -3.31 -10.04
N VAL A 65 -6.92 -3.53 -11.10
CA VAL A 65 -5.50 -3.89 -11.04
C VAL A 65 -4.71 -2.95 -11.94
N VAL A 66 -3.65 -2.39 -11.39
CA VAL A 66 -2.74 -1.51 -12.14
C VAL A 66 -1.35 -2.12 -12.03
N GLU A 67 -0.65 -2.22 -13.15
CA GLU A 67 0.75 -2.63 -13.14
C GLU A 67 1.63 -1.42 -12.89
N VAL A 68 2.59 -1.53 -11.97
CA VAL A 68 3.64 -0.53 -11.80
C VAL A 68 5.00 -1.14 -12.10
N PRO A 69 5.70 -0.65 -13.14
CA PRO A 69 7.04 -1.11 -13.45
C PRO A 69 8.01 -0.65 -12.37
N ILE A 70 9.13 -1.37 -12.25
CA ILE A 70 10.24 -0.94 -11.40
C ILE A 70 10.78 0.38 -11.94
N SER A 71 11.05 1.32 -11.02
CA SER A 71 11.71 2.56 -11.37
C SER A 71 12.61 2.99 -10.21
N ALA A 72 13.72 3.65 -10.52
CA ALA A 72 14.63 4.17 -9.50
C ALA A 72 13.94 5.15 -8.54
N GLN A 73 12.81 5.75 -8.97
CA GLN A 73 12.03 6.71 -8.20
C GLN A 73 11.03 6.05 -7.25
N ASN A 74 10.59 4.82 -7.50
CA ASN A 74 9.58 4.14 -6.67
C ASN A 74 10.16 3.20 -5.61
N GLY A 75 11.47 2.93 -5.65
CA GLY A 75 12.16 2.13 -4.64
C GLY A 75 11.72 0.66 -4.59
N LEU A 76 11.00 0.17 -5.60
CA LEU A 76 10.59 -1.23 -5.70
C LEU A 76 11.74 -2.08 -6.25
N SER A 77 12.04 -3.19 -5.58
CA SER A 77 13.05 -4.16 -6.05
C SER A 77 12.51 -5.16 -7.08
N VAL A 78 11.19 -5.31 -7.17
CA VAL A 78 10.49 -6.24 -8.07
C VAL A 78 9.28 -5.52 -8.67
N GLY A 79 9.02 -5.76 -9.96
CA GLY A 79 7.83 -5.24 -10.65
C GLY A 79 6.58 -5.77 -9.97
N GLY A 80 5.66 -4.87 -9.63
CA GLY A 80 4.51 -5.18 -8.79
C GLY A 80 3.21 -4.73 -9.42
N MET A 81 2.12 -5.41 -9.07
CA MET A 81 0.77 -4.99 -9.42
C MET A 81 0.06 -4.47 -8.17
N TRP A 82 -0.68 -3.39 -8.33
CA TRP A 82 -1.69 -2.97 -7.36
C TRP A 82 -2.93 -3.82 -7.56
N VAL A 83 -3.53 -4.27 -6.47
CA VAL A 83 -4.90 -4.77 -6.50
C VAL A 83 -5.74 -3.79 -5.70
N ILE A 84 -6.46 -2.92 -6.41
CA ILE A 84 -7.32 -1.85 -5.88
C ILE A 84 -8.49 -2.43 -5.07
N THR A 85 -8.85 -3.71 -5.26
CA THR A 85 -10.02 -4.31 -4.58
C THR A 85 -9.84 -4.49 -3.06
N ASN A 86 -8.62 -4.53 -2.54
CA ASN A 86 -8.37 -4.73 -1.11
C ASN A 86 -7.76 -3.48 -0.45
N MET A 87 -8.52 -2.39 -0.45
CA MET A 87 -8.21 -1.21 0.36
C MET A 87 -8.21 -1.56 1.84
N GLN A 88 -7.09 -1.33 2.52
CA GLN A 88 -6.95 -1.62 3.94
C GLN A 88 -6.70 -0.32 4.70
N LYS A 89 -7.49 -0.10 5.75
CA LYS A 89 -7.38 1.08 6.60
C LYS A 89 -6.61 0.71 7.84
N ILE A 90 -5.34 1.10 7.88
CA ILE A 90 -4.43 0.66 8.93
C ILE A 90 -4.25 1.77 9.94
N GLN A 91 -4.30 1.40 11.21
CA GLN A 91 -3.75 2.25 12.26
C GLN A 91 -2.24 2.17 12.12
N ALA A 92 -1.70 3.25 11.61
CA ALA A 92 -0.30 3.48 11.34
C ALA A 92 0.60 3.17 12.57
N MET A 93 1.02 1.92 12.73
CA MET A 93 2.27 1.59 13.43
C MET A 93 3.33 1.44 12.34
N PHE A 94 3.80 2.58 11.82
CA PHE A 94 4.96 2.60 10.95
C PHE A 94 6.20 2.52 11.84
N THR A 95 6.95 1.43 11.72
CA THR A 95 8.27 1.26 12.34
C THR A 95 9.30 2.21 11.74
#